data_AF-A0A2V2G2C2-F1
#
_entry.id   AF-A0A2V2G2C2-F1
#
_cell.length_a   1.000
_cell.length_b   1.000
_cell.length_c   1.000
_cell.angle_alpha   90.00
_cell.angle_beta   90.00
_cell.angle_gamma   90.00
#
_symmetry.space_group_name_H-M   'P 1'
#
loop_
_entity.id
_entity.type
_entity.pdbx_description
1 polymer ?
#
loop_
_entity_poly.entity_id
_entity_poly.type
_entity_poly.pdbx_seq_one_letter_code
_entity_poly.pdbx_strand_id
1 'polypeptide(L)'
;MKSVKPGRGPSMMNAAGSIFAILFGIIWTAIAMSSGASFFFSLFGICFIGLAVVQAVYNFKNATGKNRYSAFDIVDEDEENDPLNERFGGEREIREAVMRERAQIAEAAKTANAAQNVEMQENIKAADGFCPYCGTEAESDFEFCKKCGKRLPKD
;
A
#
# COMPACT_ATOMS: atom_id res chain seq x y z
N MET A 1 13.61 13.17 4.07
CA MET A 1 13.96 13.00 2.64
C MET A 1 13.85 11.54 2.18
N LYS A 2 12.81 11.19 1.42
CA LYS A 2 12.68 9.87 0.77
C LYS A 2 13.12 9.95 -0.70
N SER A 3 14.15 9.20 -1.08
CA SER A 3 14.69 9.23 -2.45
C SER A 3 13.94 8.30 -3.41
N VAL A 4 13.39 8.80 -4.51
CA VAL A 4 12.90 7.95 -5.61
C VAL A 4 14.07 7.59 -6.51
N LYS A 5 14.44 6.31 -6.50
CA LYS A 5 15.57 5.79 -7.29
C LYS A 5 15.08 5.35 -8.67
N PRO A 6 15.58 5.93 -9.78
CA PRO A 6 15.26 5.43 -11.11
C PRO A 6 15.72 3.98 -11.29
N GLY A 7 15.05 3.26 -12.20
CA GLY A 7 15.41 1.89 -12.57
C GLY A 7 16.84 1.79 -13.11
N ARG A 8 17.47 0.61 -13.01
CA ARG A 8 18.86 0.41 -13.47
C ARG A 8 19.00 0.32 -15.00
N GLY A 9 17.93 -0.03 -15.70
CA GLY A 9 17.91 -0.20 -17.16
C GLY A 9 18.38 1.04 -17.94
N PRO A 10 17.79 2.24 -17.71
CA PRO A 10 18.20 3.47 -18.38
C PRO A 10 19.68 3.82 -18.17
N SER A 11 20.21 3.70 -16.95
CA SER A 11 21.62 3.98 -16.67
C SER A 11 22.57 2.95 -17.29
N MET A 12 22.19 1.67 -17.35
CA MET A 12 22.98 0.64 -18.03
C MET A 12 23.06 0.88 -19.54
N MET A 13 21.94 1.21 -20.18
CA MET A 13 21.90 1.51 -21.61
C MET A 13 22.75 2.73 -21.96
N ASN A 14 22.68 3.78 -21.13
CA ASN A 14 23.50 4.98 -21.31
C ASN A 14 24.99 4.73 -21.05
N ALA A 15 25.34 3.86 -20.08
CA ALA A 15 26.73 3.47 -19.84
C ALA A 15 27.32 2.72 -21.05
N ALA A 16 26.57 1.76 -21.62
CA ALA A 16 26.98 1.05 -22.82
C ALA A 16 27.13 1.98 -24.04
N GLY A 17 26.18 2.89 -24.24
CA GLY A 17 26.25 3.91 -25.29
C GLY A 17 27.47 4.83 -25.14
N SER A 18 27.84 5.17 -23.90
CA SER A 18 29.02 6.01 -23.62
C SER A 18 30.34 5.30 -23.99
N ILE A 19 30.44 3.99 -23.78
CA ILE A 19 31.61 3.19 -24.21
C ILE A 19 31.73 3.20 -25.73
N PHE A 20 30.61 2.99 -26.45
CA PHE A 20 30.60 3.08 -27.90
C PHE A 20 31.04 4.46 -28.41
N ALA A 21 30.55 5.53 -27.78
CA ALA A 21 30.91 6.90 -28.13
C ALA A 21 32.41 7.20 -27.93
N ILE A 22 33.04 6.65 -26.88
CA ILE A 22 34.50 6.75 -26.67
C ILE A 22 35.24 6.08 -27.82
N LEU A 23 34.88 4.83 -28.16
CA LEU A 23 35.52 4.08 -29.25
C LEU A 23 35.38 4.81 -30.59
N PHE A 24 34.17 5.27 -30.89
CA PHE A 24 33.90 6.05 -32.10
C PHE A 24 34.69 7.35 -32.13
N GLY A 25 34.74 8.09 -31.03
CA GLY A 25 35.51 9.34 -30.92
C GLY A 25 37.01 9.13 -31.17
N ILE A 26 37.59 8.04 -30.67
CA ILE A 26 39.00 7.70 -30.92
C ILE A 26 39.22 7.45 -32.42
N ILE A 27 38.37 6.64 -33.04
CA ILE A 27 38.43 6.33 -34.48
C ILE A 27 38.29 7.62 -35.30
N TRP A 28 37.29 8.44 -35.00
CA TRP A 28 37.04 9.71 -35.68
C TRP A 28 38.24 10.66 -35.60
N THR A 29 38.82 10.80 -34.41
CA THR A 29 39.97 11.70 -34.20
C THR A 29 41.18 11.24 -35.01
N ALA A 30 41.45 9.92 -35.05
CA ALA A 30 42.54 9.36 -35.85
C ALA A 30 42.33 9.61 -37.36
N ILE A 31 41.10 9.39 -37.86
CA ILE A 31 40.76 9.64 -39.27
C ILE A 31 40.93 11.12 -39.61
N ALA A 32 40.45 12.03 -38.76
CA ALA A 32 40.56 13.47 -38.96
C ALA A 32 42.03 13.93 -39.03
N MET A 33 42.88 13.44 -38.14
CA MET A 33 44.32 13.75 -38.17
C MET A 33 44.99 13.21 -39.44
N SER A 34 44.63 12.00 -39.88
CA SER A 34 45.23 11.35 -41.05
C SER A 34 44.80 11.96 -42.39
N SER A 35 43.64 12.61 -42.44
CA SER A 35 43.04 13.13 -43.67
C SER A 35 43.46 14.59 -43.99
N GLY A 36 44.38 15.15 -43.21
CA GLY A 36 44.79 16.56 -43.33
C GLY A 36 43.67 17.56 -43.04
N ALA A 37 42.64 17.13 -42.30
CA ALA A 37 41.55 17.99 -41.90
C ALA A 37 42.07 19.09 -40.96
N SER A 38 41.39 20.24 -40.97
CA SER A 38 41.77 21.36 -40.11
C SER A 38 41.73 20.96 -38.63
N PHE A 39 42.67 21.51 -37.84
CA PHE A 39 42.94 21.08 -36.46
C PHE A 39 41.70 21.09 -35.53
N PHE A 40 40.72 21.96 -35.80
CA PHE A 40 39.50 22.06 -35.00
C PHE A 40 38.59 20.83 -35.11
N PHE A 41 38.64 20.06 -36.21
CA PHE A 41 37.90 18.79 -36.32
C PHE A 41 38.45 17.72 -35.37
N SER A 42 39.77 17.67 -35.18
CA SER A 42 40.42 16.76 -34.22
C SER A 42 40.15 17.18 -32.77
N LEU A 43 40.12 18.49 -32.49
CA LEU A 43 39.71 19.00 -31.17
C LEU A 43 38.28 18.57 -30.81
N PHE A 44 37.36 18.59 -31.79
CA PHE A 44 35.98 18.15 -31.58
C PHE A 44 35.91 16.66 -31.18
N GLY A 45 36.71 15.81 -31.80
CA GLY A 45 36.80 14.38 -31.43
C GLY A 45 37.29 14.17 -30.00
N ILE A 46 38.31 14.92 -29.57
CA ILE A 46 38.83 14.88 -28.20
C ILE A 46 37.77 15.37 -27.19
N CYS A 47 37.07 16.45 -27.50
CA CYS A 47 35.96 16.94 -26.68
C CYS A 47 34.84 15.89 -26.55
N PHE A 48 34.48 15.20 -27.65
CA PHE A 48 33.47 14.14 -27.64
C PHE A 48 33.88 12.96 -26.75
N ILE A 49 35.16 12.55 -26.80
CA ILE A 49 35.69 11.52 -25.89
C ILE A 49 35.57 11.99 -24.44
N GLY A 50 35.95 13.24 -24.14
CA GLY A 50 35.83 13.80 -22.78
C GLY A 50 34.40 13.77 -22.25
N LEU A 51 33.43 14.23 -23.04
CA LEU A 51 32.01 14.18 -22.69
C LEU A 51 31.51 12.75 -22.48
N ALA A 52 31.92 11.82 -23.36
CA ALA A 52 31.55 10.42 -23.26
C ALA A 52 32.15 9.75 -22.01
N VAL A 53 33.36 10.11 -21.60
CA VAL A 53 33.98 9.63 -20.35
C VAL A 53 33.19 10.10 -19.13
N VAL A 54 32.82 11.39 -19.07
CA VAL A 54 32.01 11.92 -17.96
C VAL A 54 30.67 11.18 -17.88
N GLN A 55 29.99 10.99 -19.02
CA GLN A 55 28.75 10.24 -19.09
C GLN A 55 28.92 8.77 -18.69
N ALA A 56 30.00 8.11 -19.14
CA ALA A 56 30.30 6.74 -18.75
C ALA A 56 30.46 6.61 -17.24
N VAL A 57 31.27 7.48 -16.62
CA VAL A 57 31.51 7.46 -15.17
C VAL A 57 30.21 7.70 -14.39
N TYR A 58 29.42 8.70 -14.78
CA TYR A 58 28.15 9.00 -14.12
C TYR A 58 27.17 7.81 -14.20
N ASN A 59 26.94 7.29 -15.40
CA ASN A 59 25.98 6.21 -15.63
C ASN A 59 26.46 4.87 -15.05
N PHE A 60 27.77 4.59 -15.06
CA PHE A 60 28.33 3.37 -14.47
C PHE A 60 28.26 3.38 -12.95
N LYS A 61 28.55 4.53 -12.31
CA LYS A 61 28.33 4.71 -10.86
C LYS A 61 26.85 4.55 -10.50
N ASN A 62 25.93 5.03 -11.34
CA ASN A 62 24.50 4.90 -11.08
C ASN A 62 23.94 3.49 -11.36
N ALA A 63 24.51 2.76 -12.32
CA ALA A 63 24.12 1.39 -12.63
C ALA A 63 24.61 0.38 -11.57
N THR A 64 25.86 0.53 -11.12
CA THR A 64 26.57 -0.44 -10.25
C THR A 64 26.55 -0.05 -8.76
N GLY A 65 26.24 1.21 -8.44
CA GLY A 65 26.25 1.73 -7.06
C GLY A 65 25.16 1.14 -6.15
N LYS A 66 25.52 0.90 -4.88
CA LYS A 66 24.57 0.51 -3.82
C LYS A 66 23.62 1.68 -3.49
N ASN A 67 24.16 2.89 -3.44
CA ASN A 67 23.42 4.15 -3.31
C ASN A 67 23.42 4.86 -4.66
N ARG A 68 22.23 5.03 -5.24
CA ARG A 68 22.00 5.69 -6.53
C ARG A 68 21.61 7.14 -6.30
N TYR A 69 21.92 7.99 -7.27
CA TYR A 69 21.42 9.37 -7.23
C TYR A 69 19.89 9.35 -7.27
N SER A 70 19.26 10.09 -6.36
CA SER A 70 17.81 10.23 -6.37
C SER A 70 17.41 11.03 -7.60
N ALA A 71 16.38 10.59 -8.31
CA ALA A 71 15.79 11.41 -9.37
C ALA A 71 15.05 12.61 -8.78
N PHE A 72 14.52 12.45 -7.56
CA PHE A 72 13.74 13.47 -6.87
C PHE A 72 14.17 13.55 -5.42
N ASP A 73 14.40 14.77 -4.95
CA ASP A 73 14.60 15.04 -3.54
C ASP A 73 13.25 15.32 -2.90
N ILE A 74 12.58 14.27 -2.41
CA ILE A 74 11.27 14.43 -1.78
C ILE A 74 11.52 14.79 -0.32
N VAL A 75 11.25 16.05 -0.01
CA VAL A 75 11.19 16.63 1.34
C VAL A 75 10.05 15.93 2.11
N ASP A 76 10.24 15.67 3.42
CA ASP A 76 9.19 15.00 4.21
C ASP A 76 7.99 15.96 4.43
N GLU A 77 6.79 15.42 4.70
CA GLU A 77 5.54 16.23 4.86
C GLU A 77 5.66 17.30 5.96
N ASP A 78 6.57 17.08 6.90
CA ASP A 78 6.94 17.93 8.02
C ASP A 78 7.89 19.09 7.65
N GLU A 79 8.46 19.06 6.45
CA GLU A 79 9.52 19.95 5.98
C GLU A 79 9.08 20.78 4.76
N GLU A 80 8.14 20.27 3.93
CA GLU A 80 7.32 21.03 2.98
C GLU A 80 5.86 20.55 3.01
N ASN A 81 4.94 21.43 3.41
CA ASN A 81 3.53 21.06 3.54
C ASN A 81 2.90 20.89 2.15
N ASP A 82 2.43 19.67 1.82
CA ASP A 82 1.83 19.38 0.51
C ASP A 82 0.61 20.29 0.26
N PRO A 83 0.56 21.08 -0.83
CA PRO A 83 -0.57 21.94 -1.17
C PRO A 83 -1.92 21.22 -1.24
N LEU A 84 -1.93 19.90 -1.53
CA LEU A 84 -3.15 19.10 -1.45
C LEU A 84 -3.53 18.79 0.00
N ASN A 85 -2.56 18.57 0.88
CA ASN A 85 -2.81 18.35 2.29
C ASN A 85 -3.40 19.60 2.97
N GLU A 86 -2.98 20.80 2.55
CA GLU A 86 -3.61 22.05 2.99
C GLU A 86 -5.10 22.14 2.63
N ARG A 87 -5.51 21.56 1.48
CA ARG A 87 -6.89 21.63 0.99
C ARG A 87 -7.76 20.46 1.45
N PHE A 88 -7.19 19.27 1.56
CA PHE A 88 -7.94 18.02 1.74
C PHE A 88 -7.52 17.23 3.00
N GLY A 89 -6.50 17.69 3.74
CA GLY A 89 -5.99 16.99 4.93
C GLY A 89 -7.06 16.80 5.99
N GLY A 90 -7.78 17.88 6.34
CA GLY A 90 -8.88 17.82 7.31
C GLY A 90 -10.03 16.90 6.88
N GLU A 91 -10.35 16.83 5.58
CA GLU A 91 -11.40 15.94 5.09
C GLU A 91 -10.98 14.45 5.17
N ARG A 92 -9.69 14.15 4.93
CA ARG A 92 -9.14 12.81 5.14
C ARG A 92 -9.16 12.41 6.61
N GLU A 93 -8.71 13.29 7.51
CA GLU A 93 -8.70 13.03 8.96
C GLU A 93 -10.11 12.80 9.51
N ILE A 94 -11.07 13.64 9.14
CA ILE A 94 -12.48 13.48 9.53
C ILE A 94 -13.03 12.16 8.98
N ARG A 95 -12.74 11.84 7.71
CA ARG A 95 -13.18 10.57 7.11
C ARG A 95 -12.60 9.37 7.86
N GLU A 96 -11.32 9.41 8.21
CA GLU A 96 -10.68 8.34 8.98
C GLU A 96 -11.25 8.22 10.40
N ALA A 97 -11.45 9.33 11.11
CA ALA A 97 -12.04 9.35 12.45
C ALA A 97 -13.46 8.78 12.43
N VAL A 98 -14.30 9.23 11.49
CA VAL A 98 -15.67 8.74 11.31
C VAL A 98 -15.68 7.25 10.94
N MET A 99 -14.75 6.77 10.12
CA MET A 99 -14.65 5.34 9.80
C MET A 99 -14.26 4.50 11.02
N ARG A 100 -13.32 4.98 11.85
CA ARG A 100 -12.91 4.30 13.09
C ARG A 100 -14.05 4.27 14.10
N GLU A 101 -14.73 5.39 14.31
CA GLU A 101 -15.88 5.48 15.22
C GLU A 101 -17.03 4.57 14.77
N ARG A 102 -17.36 4.58 13.46
CA ARG A 102 -18.38 3.68 12.90
C ARG A 102 -18.01 2.20 13.06
N ALA A 103 -16.73 1.84 12.89
CA ALA A 103 -16.27 0.48 13.09
C ALA A 103 -16.44 0.04 14.56
N GLN A 104 -16.09 0.92 15.51
CA GLN A 104 -16.27 0.67 16.95
C GLN A 104 -17.75 0.52 17.33
N ILE A 105 -18.62 1.41 16.85
CA ILE A 105 -20.06 1.32 17.10
C ILE A 105 -20.64 0.03 16.50
N ALA A 106 -20.23 -0.34 15.29
CA ALA A 106 -20.67 -1.57 14.64
C ALA A 106 -20.21 -2.81 15.40
N GLU A 107 -19.00 -2.79 15.96
CA GLU A 107 -18.49 -3.88 16.80
C GLU A 107 -19.24 -3.97 18.14
N ALA A 108 -19.45 -2.84 18.82
CA ALA A 108 -20.23 -2.78 20.05
C ALA A 108 -21.68 -3.25 19.86
N ALA A 109 -22.32 -2.85 18.74
CA ALA A 109 -23.65 -3.30 18.38
C ALA A 109 -23.70 -4.81 18.09
N LYS A 110 -22.69 -5.38 17.44
CA LYS A 110 -22.60 -6.84 17.25
C LYS A 110 -22.51 -7.57 18.59
N THR A 111 -21.70 -7.08 19.53
CA THR A 111 -21.57 -7.70 20.85
C THR A 111 -22.84 -7.59 21.69
N ALA A 112 -23.53 -6.45 21.64
CA ALA A 112 -24.79 -6.25 22.36
C ALA A 112 -25.90 -7.15 21.81
N ASN A 113 -26.05 -7.21 20.48
CA ASN A 113 -27.03 -8.10 19.85
C ASN A 113 -26.69 -9.58 20.05
N ALA A 114 -25.40 -9.96 20.10
CA ALA A 114 -25.00 -11.32 20.42
C ALA A 114 -25.42 -11.69 21.86
N ALA A 115 -25.21 -10.81 22.84
CA ALA A 115 -25.63 -11.03 24.23
C ALA A 115 -27.17 -11.14 24.35
N GLN A 116 -27.91 -10.24 23.70
CA GLN A 116 -29.37 -10.25 23.72
C GLN A 116 -29.97 -11.49 23.03
N ASN A 117 -29.36 -11.95 21.94
CA ASN A 117 -29.82 -13.17 21.25
C ASN A 117 -29.56 -14.43 22.10
N VAL A 118 -28.50 -14.46 22.90
CA VAL A 118 -28.23 -15.57 23.85
C VAL A 118 -29.29 -15.57 24.96
N GLU A 119 -29.57 -14.44 25.59
CA GLU A 119 -30.61 -14.34 26.64
C GLU A 119 -32.00 -14.71 26.11
N MET A 120 -32.37 -14.24 24.92
CA MET A 120 -33.67 -14.57 24.32
C MET A 120 -33.77 -16.06 23.95
N GLN A 121 -32.68 -16.66 23.46
CA GLN A 121 -32.66 -18.09 23.12
C GLN A 121 -32.70 -18.99 24.38
N GLU A 122 -32.13 -18.56 25.50
CA GLU A 122 -32.28 -19.24 26.80
C GLU A 122 -33.71 -19.10 27.34
N ASN A 123 -34.32 -17.92 27.21
CA ASN A 123 -35.68 -17.67 27.69
C ASN A 123 -36.74 -18.42 26.86
N ILE A 124 -36.55 -18.54 25.53
CA ILE A 124 -37.41 -19.35 24.66
C ILE A 124 -37.27 -20.84 25.02
N LYS A 125 -36.04 -21.34 25.22
CA LYS A 125 -35.83 -22.73 25.67
C LYS A 125 -36.46 -23.04 27.03
N ALA A 126 -36.56 -22.06 27.92
CA ALA A 126 -37.24 -22.21 29.21
C ALA A 126 -38.79 -22.20 29.08
N ALA A 127 -39.33 -21.69 27.96
CA ALA A 127 -40.77 -21.50 27.74
C ALA A 127 -41.42 -22.55 26.81
N ASP A 128 -40.64 -23.42 26.17
CA ASP A 128 -41.12 -24.34 25.12
C ASP A 128 -41.83 -25.61 25.63
N GLY A 129 -42.77 -25.44 26.57
CA GLY A 129 -43.69 -26.51 26.99
C GLY A 129 -45.13 -26.01 27.01
N PHE A 130 -46.04 -26.68 26.29
CA PHE A 130 -47.48 -26.44 26.41
C PHE A 130 -48.17 -27.71 26.92
N CYS A 131 -49.10 -27.57 27.86
CA CYS A 131 -49.87 -28.67 28.39
C CYS A 131 -50.77 -29.29 27.28
N PRO A 132 -50.61 -30.58 26.93
CA PRO A 132 -51.33 -31.21 25.83
C PRO A 132 -52.84 -31.39 26.09
N TYR A 133 -53.29 -31.21 27.34
CA TYR A 133 -54.68 -31.44 27.72
C TYR A 133 -55.55 -30.19 27.68
N CYS A 134 -54.97 -29.00 27.88
CA CYS A 134 -55.72 -27.75 27.97
C CYS A 134 -55.07 -26.58 27.22
N GLY A 135 -53.93 -26.81 26.57
CA GLY A 135 -53.23 -25.82 25.74
C GLY A 135 -52.65 -24.64 26.53
N THR A 136 -52.46 -24.77 27.83
CA THR A 136 -51.86 -23.72 28.68
C THR A 136 -50.37 -23.95 28.81
N GLU A 137 -49.58 -22.87 28.82
CA GLU A 137 -48.13 -22.92 29.01
C GLU A 137 -47.77 -23.74 30.26
N ALA A 138 -46.83 -24.66 30.06
CA ALA A 138 -46.35 -25.63 31.02
C ALA A 138 -44.84 -25.46 31.13
N GLU A 139 -44.40 -24.83 32.22
CA GLU A 139 -42.99 -24.75 32.58
C GLU A 139 -42.41 -26.18 32.69
N SER A 140 -41.22 -26.41 32.12
CA SER A 140 -40.59 -27.74 31.96
C SER A 140 -40.36 -28.50 33.27
N ASP A 141 -40.34 -27.80 34.41
CA ASP A 141 -40.00 -28.38 35.71
C ASP A 141 -41.22 -28.86 36.52
N PHE A 142 -42.45 -28.67 36.02
CA PHE A 142 -43.67 -29.02 36.77
C PHE A 142 -44.21 -30.41 36.42
N GLU A 143 -44.52 -31.20 37.46
CA GLU A 143 -45.10 -32.54 37.27
C GLU A 143 -46.62 -32.51 36.95
N PHE A 144 -47.32 -31.44 37.32
CA PHE A 144 -48.76 -31.27 37.10
C PHE A 144 -49.07 -29.91 36.48
N CYS A 145 -50.06 -29.87 35.57
CA CYS A 145 -50.49 -28.63 34.96
C CYS A 145 -51.23 -27.73 35.97
N LYS A 146 -50.77 -26.48 36.13
CA LYS A 146 -51.34 -25.48 37.06
C LYS A 146 -52.81 -25.13 36.76
N LYS A 147 -53.29 -25.34 35.53
CA LYS A 147 -54.68 -24.99 35.13
C LYS A 147 -55.65 -26.15 35.19
N CYS A 148 -55.29 -27.31 34.65
CA CYS A 148 -56.20 -28.45 34.53
C CYS A 148 -55.92 -29.59 35.52
N GLY A 149 -54.84 -29.51 36.30
CA GLY A 149 -54.48 -30.49 37.32
C GLY A 149 -54.00 -31.85 36.79
N LYS A 150 -53.93 -32.04 35.46
CA LYS A 150 -53.43 -33.31 34.88
C LYS A 150 -51.91 -33.36 34.92
N ARG A 151 -51.37 -34.57 35.16
CA ARG A 151 -49.92 -34.82 35.17
C ARG A 151 -49.35 -34.57 33.78
N LEU A 152 -48.26 -33.82 33.69
CA LEU A 152 -47.60 -33.53 32.43
C LEU A 152 -46.71 -34.73 32.04
N PRO A 153 -46.69 -35.15 30.76
CA PRO A 153 -45.73 -36.13 30.29
C PRO A 153 -44.32 -35.51 30.40
N LYS A 154 -43.38 -36.24 31.03
CA LYS A 154 -41.97 -35.89 31.00
C LYS A 154 -41.37 -36.60 29.79
N ASP A 155 -40.72 -35.85 28.90
CA ASP A 155 -39.87 -36.42 27.85
C ASP A 155 -38.58 -37.00 28.47
#